data_AF-A0A4R5CQX2-F1
#
_entry.id   AF-A0A4R5CQX2-F1
#
_cell.length_a   1.000
_cell.length_b   1.000
_cell.length_c   1.000
_cell.angle_alpha   90.00
_cell.angle_beta   90.00
_cell.angle_gamma   90.00
#
_symmetry.space_group_name_H-M   'P 1'
#
loop_
_entity.id
_entity.type
_entity.pdbx_description
1 polymer ?
#
loop_
_entity_poly.entity_id
_entity_poly.type
_entity_poly.pdbx_seq_one_letter_code
_entity_poly.pdbx_strand_id
1 'polypeptide(L)'
;MDERQINYKDFLKYVHEHFAENITLEEVEEILHLEEDYNKDSPNSLGKSLVIDRLLFTGQKKTGESFIFDQPVYQGINVWIADNHKGKSTIFKIIKFALTGADSIKKDIKPWITEIFLQFTIGKITYTCYINRTGRDRGGVYRFSINRFMELRENQKFDDAQKEIEFEFNNQIQFEEKIQDFFFEQFSFYTLKYTQKNSAKDSFEMNTSSLSWATYFKSIYLESSNYEYLFFDKERYGLQGKKIFEMILGLPLTYPINMLNIQMDRVLETIGKKRLIDKTKLEFNKNNEVHLKKRLAEVTLEMKALQEGQKIEFNDRPLVEEYNKLFEKINESRKQQRVVSDAYQKGKNELIACEAELQSLEGDKAKISSEVTKLRKRELNINIYRQSESFFTNLEIKTCPHCEKKVSEDKKKSEIEDHICSLCGKESKEQKVDPEEINEKAKLLEVERSKHEAKLEQIDNTGKTGEFDHLIPE
;
A
#
# COMPACT_ATOMS: atom_id res chain seq x y z
N MET A 1 24.54 -0.09 -8.61
CA MET A 1 24.66 -1.04 -7.48
C MET A 1 24.54 -0.22 -6.21
N ASP A 2 23.51 -0.46 -5.42
CA ASP A 2 23.33 0.21 -4.13
C ASP A 2 24.39 -0.33 -3.15
N GLU A 3 25.26 0.53 -2.61
CA GLU A 3 26.37 0.14 -1.69
C GLU A 3 25.89 -0.52 -0.39
N ARG A 4 24.56 -0.65 -0.20
CA ARG A 4 23.91 -1.13 1.02
C ARG A 4 23.43 -2.59 0.95
N GLN A 5 23.55 -3.26 -0.19
CA GLN A 5 23.12 -4.65 -0.33
C GLN A 5 24.19 -5.62 0.19
N ILE A 6 23.78 -6.56 1.05
CA ILE A 6 24.63 -7.63 1.52
C ILE A 6 24.80 -8.68 0.41
N ASN A 7 26.05 -8.95 0.05
CA ASN A 7 26.40 -10.16 -0.68
C ASN A 7 26.48 -11.33 0.30
N TYR A 8 25.46 -12.18 0.30
CA TYR A 8 25.36 -13.31 1.22
C TYR A 8 26.58 -14.25 1.15
N LYS A 9 27.14 -14.48 -0.05
CA LYS A 9 28.31 -15.36 -0.22
C LYS A 9 29.58 -14.79 0.41
N ASP A 10 29.78 -13.49 0.29
CA ASP A 10 30.94 -12.82 0.89
C ASP A 10 30.78 -12.75 2.41
N PHE A 11 29.56 -12.56 2.90
CA PHE A 11 29.25 -12.63 4.33
C PHE A 11 29.52 -14.01 4.93
N LEU A 12 29.10 -15.10 4.26
CA LEU A 12 29.40 -16.46 4.72
C LEU A 12 30.90 -16.73 4.81
N LYS A 13 31.67 -16.30 3.79
CA LYS A 13 33.14 -16.43 3.81
C LYS A 13 33.75 -15.65 4.96
N TYR A 14 33.32 -14.40 5.16
CA TYR A 14 33.79 -13.56 6.25
C TYR A 14 33.54 -14.22 7.62
N VAL A 15 32.35 -14.78 7.85
CA VAL A 15 32.05 -15.48 9.11
C VAL A 15 32.89 -16.74 9.25
N HIS A 16 32.98 -17.56 8.21
CA HIS A 16 33.79 -18.78 8.24
C HIS A 16 35.27 -18.49 8.52
N GLU A 17 35.86 -17.44 7.94
CA GLU A 17 37.25 -17.03 8.23
C GLU A 17 37.51 -16.78 9.73
N HIS A 18 36.51 -16.28 10.47
CA HIS A 18 36.63 -16.01 11.91
C HIS A 18 36.39 -17.25 12.79
N PHE A 19 35.79 -18.32 12.24
CA PHE A 19 35.40 -19.52 12.99
C PHE A 19 35.87 -20.84 12.35
N ALA A 20 36.81 -20.76 11.40
CA ALA A 20 37.27 -21.88 10.58
C ALA A 20 37.85 -23.06 11.38
N GLU A 21 38.32 -22.80 12.60
CA GLU A 21 38.83 -23.85 13.50
C GLU A 21 37.73 -24.75 14.08
N ASN A 22 36.49 -24.25 14.12
CA ASN A 22 35.42 -24.89 14.90
C ASN A 22 34.23 -25.33 14.05
N ILE A 23 34.00 -24.71 12.89
CA ILE A 23 32.78 -24.87 12.09
C ILE A 23 33.14 -24.85 10.60
N THR A 24 32.58 -25.77 9.84
CA THR A 24 32.73 -25.85 8.38
C THR A 24 31.90 -24.77 7.67
N LEU A 25 32.27 -24.43 6.43
CA LEU A 25 31.50 -23.46 5.63
C LEU A 25 30.03 -23.88 5.44
N GLU A 26 29.77 -25.18 5.28
CA GLU A 26 28.42 -25.75 5.11
C GLU A 26 27.59 -25.58 6.39
N GLU A 27 28.19 -25.83 7.56
CA GLU A 27 27.53 -25.60 8.85
C GLU A 27 27.27 -24.11 9.11
N VAL A 28 28.17 -23.21 8.70
CA VAL A 28 27.94 -21.76 8.75
C VAL A 28 26.76 -21.36 7.86
N GLU A 29 26.66 -21.93 6.66
CA GLU A 29 25.54 -21.70 5.75
C GLU A 29 24.22 -22.21 6.33
N GLU A 30 24.21 -23.39 6.96
CA GLU A 30 23.02 -23.94 7.61
C GLU A 30 22.57 -23.07 8.80
N ILE A 31 23.52 -22.61 9.64
CA ILE A 31 23.23 -21.76 10.80
C ILE A 31 22.69 -20.39 10.39
N LEU A 32 23.25 -19.80 9.33
CA LEU A 32 22.89 -18.44 8.88
C LEU A 32 21.79 -18.45 7.81
N HIS A 33 21.27 -19.61 7.43
CA HIS A 33 20.21 -19.73 6.45
C HIS A 33 18.93 -19.03 6.95
N LEU A 34 18.38 -18.13 6.14
CA LEU A 34 17.11 -17.46 6.38
C LEU A 34 16.03 -17.98 5.41
N GLU A 35 14.76 -17.96 5.83
CA GLU A 35 13.63 -18.30 4.94
C GLU A 35 13.53 -17.35 3.73
N GLU A 36 14.01 -16.11 3.89
CA GLU A 36 13.97 -15.05 2.87
C GLU A 36 15.31 -14.30 2.79
N ASP A 37 15.45 -13.44 1.77
CA ASP A 37 16.70 -12.74 1.45
C ASP A 37 17.17 -11.81 2.57
N TYR A 38 18.49 -11.73 2.76
CA TYR A 38 19.14 -10.77 3.67
C TYR A 38 18.86 -9.31 3.29
N ASN A 39 18.53 -9.06 2.02
CA ASN A 39 18.18 -7.76 1.47
C ASN A 39 16.67 -7.53 1.42
N LYS A 40 15.88 -8.30 2.17
CA LYS A 40 14.42 -8.10 2.26
C LYS A 40 14.05 -6.71 2.79
N ASP A 41 14.92 -6.13 3.63
CA ASP A 41 14.76 -4.75 4.07
C ASP A 41 14.88 -3.81 2.86
N SER A 42 13.78 -3.19 2.47
CA SER A 42 13.80 -2.05 1.56
C SER A 42 14.00 -0.78 2.38
N PRO A 43 15.17 -0.13 2.34
CA PRO A 43 15.34 1.19 2.95
C PRO A 43 14.52 2.26 2.21
N ASN A 44 14.05 1.95 1.01
CA ASN A 44 13.15 2.80 0.24
C ASN A 44 11.72 2.55 0.73
N SER A 45 11.27 3.38 1.68
CA SER A 45 9.84 3.54 1.92
C SER A 45 9.18 3.87 0.59
N LEU A 46 8.10 3.16 0.23
CA LEU A 46 7.32 3.44 -0.98
C LEU A 46 6.70 4.86 -0.96
N GLY A 47 6.85 5.63 0.14
CA GLY A 47 6.31 6.97 0.29
C GLY A 47 4.77 6.99 0.31
N LYS A 48 4.14 5.81 0.42
CA LYS A 48 2.69 5.66 0.46
C LYS A 48 2.18 6.06 1.83
N SER A 49 1.27 7.02 1.87
CA SER A 49 0.52 7.41 3.07
C SER A 49 -0.88 6.79 3.05
N LEU A 50 -1.35 6.32 4.21
CA LEU A 50 -2.77 5.98 4.41
C LEU A 50 -3.54 7.24 4.80
N VAL A 51 -4.55 7.60 4.01
CA VAL A 51 -5.47 8.72 4.29
C VAL A 51 -6.88 8.17 4.37
N ILE A 52 -7.62 8.48 5.44
CA ILE A 52 -9.04 8.14 5.54
C ILE A 52 -9.84 9.29 4.95
N ASP A 53 -10.72 9.00 3.99
CA ASP A 53 -11.44 10.03 3.23
C ASP A 53 -12.90 10.18 3.66
N ARG A 54 -13.56 9.07 3.99
CA ARG A 54 -14.98 9.07 4.36
C ARG A 54 -15.34 7.81 5.12
N LEU A 55 -16.17 7.97 6.15
CA LEU A 55 -16.78 6.86 6.87
C LEU A 55 -18.29 6.94 6.69
N LEU A 56 -18.87 5.86 6.19
CA LEU A 56 -20.30 5.66 6.08
C LEU A 56 -20.66 4.34 6.79
N PHE A 57 -21.62 4.36 7.70
CA PHE A 57 -22.17 3.11 8.24
C PHE A 57 -23.66 3.27 8.54
N THR A 58 -24.38 2.18 8.35
CA THR A 58 -25.82 2.11 8.57
C THR A 58 -26.13 1.13 9.67
N GLY A 59 -27.29 1.29 10.28
CA GLY A 59 -27.71 0.41 11.34
C GLY A 59 -29.12 0.64 11.84
N GLN A 60 -29.55 -0.21 12.76
CA GLN A 60 -30.82 -0.13 13.45
C GLN A 60 -30.60 -0.32 14.95
N LYS A 61 -31.05 0.64 15.77
CA LYS A 61 -30.99 0.51 17.22
C LYS A 61 -31.96 -0.58 17.70
N LYS A 62 -31.75 -1.08 18.93
CA LYS A 62 -32.70 -2.00 19.61
C LYS A 62 -34.14 -1.47 19.67
N THR A 63 -34.33 -0.14 19.61
CA THR A 63 -35.63 0.52 19.59
C THR A 63 -36.35 0.43 18.24
N GLY A 64 -35.69 -0.11 17.21
CA GLY A 64 -36.22 -0.19 15.84
C GLY A 64 -35.89 1.04 14.98
N GLU A 65 -35.27 2.08 15.54
CA GLU A 65 -34.88 3.29 14.83
C GLU A 65 -33.64 3.03 13.95
N SER A 66 -33.81 3.19 12.64
CA SER A 66 -32.69 3.14 11.68
C SER A 66 -31.89 4.43 11.70
N PHE A 67 -30.56 4.31 11.54
CA PHE A 67 -29.65 5.44 11.44
C PHE A 67 -28.66 5.25 10.29
N ILE A 68 -28.23 6.39 9.75
CA ILE A 68 -27.17 6.47 8.74
C ILE A 68 -26.17 7.49 9.28
N PHE A 69 -24.93 7.04 9.46
CA PHE A 69 -23.82 7.92 9.75
C PHE A 69 -22.99 8.06 8.48
N ASP A 70 -22.85 9.27 7.98
CA ASP A 70 -22.09 9.57 6.78
C ASP A 70 -21.29 10.85 7.01
N GLN A 71 -19.96 10.72 7.09
CA GLN A 71 -19.07 11.85 7.32
C GLN A 71 -17.79 11.72 6.51
N PRO A 72 -17.40 12.77 5.75
CA PRO A 72 -16.04 12.87 5.21
C PRO A 72 -15.04 13.10 6.34
N VAL A 73 -13.81 12.63 6.14
CA VAL A 73 -12.66 12.89 7.01
C VAL A 73 -11.66 13.68 6.16
N TYR A 74 -11.21 14.81 6.69
CA TYR A 74 -10.34 15.72 5.95
C TYR A 74 -8.88 15.50 6.33
N GLN A 75 -7.96 15.93 5.47
CA GLN A 75 -6.55 15.97 5.85
C GLN A 75 -6.33 16.99 6.97
N GLY A 76 -5.44 16.66 7.92
CA GLY A 76 -5.14 17.50 9.08
C GLY A 76 -5.89 17.08 10.35
N ILE A 77 -6.32 18.05 11.15
CA ILE A 77 -6.91 17.80 12.47
C ILE A 77 -8.43 17.67 12.33
N ASN A 78 -8.95 16.49 12.65
CA ASN A 78 -10.39 16.23 12.73
C ASN A 78 -10.79 16.08 14.20
N VAL A 79 -11.94 16.66 14.57
CA VAL A 79 -12.45 16.61 15.96
C VAL A 79 -13.89 16.12 15.97
N TRP A 80 -14.14 14.99 16.65
CA TRP A 80 -15.51 14.53 16.94
C TRP A 80 -15.96 15.01 18.32
N ILE A 81 -16.90 15.95 18.34
CA ILE A 81 -17.46 16.52 19.58
C ILE A 81 -18.86 15.97 19.80
N ALA A 82 -19.09 15.39 20.98
CA ALA A 82 -20.39 14.95 21.46
C ALA A 82 -20.33 14.72 22.97
N ASP A 83 -21.46 14.49 23.63
CA ASP A 83 -21.49 14.10 25.05
C ASP A 83 -20.98 12.67 25.27
N ASN A 84 -20.72 12.32 26.52
CA ASN A 84 -20.38 10.96 26.90
C ASN A 84 -21.49 9.98 26.46
N HIS A 85 -21.09 8.76 26.08
CA HIS A 85 -21.99 7.69 25.62
C HIS A 85 -22.76 7.96 24.31
N LYS A 86 -22.40 9.01 23.55
CA LYS A 86 -23.01 9.31 22.24
C LYS A 86 -22.36 8.58 21.04
N GLY A 87 -21.44 7.65 21.28
CA GLY A 87 -20.85 6.82 20.22
C GLY A 87 -19.54 7.33 19.62
N LYS A 88 -18.90 8.37 20.18
CA LYS A 88 -17.57 8.86 19.72
C LYS A 88 -16.53 7.74 19.62
N SER A 89 -16.37 6.94 20.67
CA SER A 89 -15.44 5.81 20.67
C SER A 89 -15.87 4.68 19.72
N THR A 90 -17.16 4.59 19.38
CA THR A 90 -17.66 3.61 18.41
C THR A 90 -17.16 3.94 17.01
N ILE A 91 -17.11 5.22 16.63
CA ILE A 91 -16.58 5.67 15.32
C ILE A 91 -15.16 5.15 15.12
N PHE A 92 -14.25 5.39 16.09
CA PHE A 92 -12.88 4.91 16.02
C PHE A 92 -12.78 3.37 15.97
N LYS A 93 -13.66 2.67 16.69
CA LYS A 93 -13.71 1.19 16.67
C LYS A 93 -14.19 0.64 15.33
N ILE A 94 -15.11 1.32 14.65
CA ILE A 94 -15.56 0.96 13.30
C ILE A 94 -14.42 1.17 12.30
N ILE A 95 -13.73 2.31 12.36
CA ILE A 95 -12.55 2.59 11.52
C ILE A 95 -11.49 1.51 11.74
N LYS A 96 -11.14 1.24 13.00
CA LYS A 96 -10.19 0.18 13.36
C LYS A 96 -10.60 -1.17 12.81
N PHE A 97 -11.87 -1.55 12.95
CA PHE A 97 -12.38 -2.82 12.44
C PHE A 97 -12.24 -2.91 10.91
N ALA A 98 -12.64 -1.86 10.18
CA ALA A 98 -12.53 -1.82 8.72
C ALA A 98 -11.07 -1.79 8.22
N LEU A 99 -10.12 -1.30 9.02
CA LEU A 99 -8.69 -1.29 8.66
C LEU A 99 -7.93 -2.54 9.12
N THR A 100 -8.41 -3.29 10.11
CA THR A 100 -7.62 -4.37 10.74
C THR A 100 -8.32 -5.73 10.78
N GLY A 101 -9.63 -5.80 10.53
CA GLY A 101 -10.43 -7.02 10.75
C GLY A 101 -10.69 -7.35 12.24
N ALA A 102 -9.95 -6.73 13.17
CA ALA A 102 -10.12 -6.94 14.60
C ALA A 102 -11.33 -6.18 15.16
N ASP A 103 -12.46 -6.87 15.31
CA ASP A 103 -13.68 -6.29 15.85
C ASP A 103 -13.58 -6.05 17.36
N SER A 104 -13.41 -4.77 17.72
CA SER A 104 -13.37 -4.30 19.11
C SER A 104 -14.61 -3.47 19.50
N ILE A 105 -15.65 -3.49 18.66
CA ILE A 105 -16.92 -2.80 18.90
C ILE A 105 -17.61 -3.44 20.12
N LYS A 106 -18.22 -2.59 20.97
CA LYS A 106 -18.89 -3.07 22.19
C LYS A 106 -20.02 -4.03 21.80
N LYS A 107 -20.15 -5.15 22.53
CA LYS A 107 -21.15 -6.21 22.29
C LYS A 107 -22.59 -5.68 22.19
N ASP A 108 -22.92 -4.60 22.92
CA ASP A 108 -24.27 -4.02 22.90
C ASP A 108 -24.58 -3.18 21.64
N ILE A 109 -23.54 -2.64 21.02
CA ILE A 109 -23.63 -1.76 19.84
C ILE A 109 -23.41 -2.55 18.55
N LYS A 110 -22.62 -3.62 18.60
CA LYS A 110 -22.30 -4.48 17.47
C LYS A 110 -23.54 -4.94 16.67
N PRO A 111 -24.65 -5.39 17.30
CA PRO A 111 -25.86 -5.80 16.58
C PRO A 111 -26.59 -4.65 15.90
N TRP A 112 -26.30 -3.39 16.26
CA TRP A 112 -26.96 -2.25 15.65
C TRP A 112 -26.41 -1.95 14.27
N ILE A 113 -25.16 -2.30 13.98
CA ILE A 113 -24.48 -1.91 12.74
C ILE A 113 -24.75 -2.97 11.68
N THR A 114 -25.34 -2.56 10.56
CA THR A 114 -25.71 -3.45 9.45
C THR A 114 -24.72 -3.39 8.30
N GLU A 115 -24.27 -2.21 7.92
CA GLU A 115 -23.27 -2.04 6.85
C GLU A 115 -22.22 -1.01 7.27
N ILE A 116 -20.98 -1.26 6.87
CA ILE A 116 -19.84 -0.35 7.06
C ILE A 116 -19.18 -0.13 5.70
N PHE A 117 -18.89 1.12 5.42
CA PHE A 117 -18.14 1.60 4.27
C PHE A 117 -17.04 2.52 4.79
N LEU A 118 -15.79 2.13 4.57
CA LEU A 118 -14.65 2.98 4.87
C LEU A 118 -13.92 3.28 3.56
N GLN A 119 -13.92 4.55 3.17
CA GLN A 119 -13.10 5.03 2.06
C GLN A 119 -11.75 5.48 2.59
N PHE A 120 -10.68 4.98 1.99
CA PHE A 120 -9.32 5.38 2.30
C PHE A 120 -8.47 5.40 1.03
N THR A 121 -7.42 6.21 1.04
CA THR A 121 -6.49 6.34 -0.07
C THR A 121 -5.10 5.90 0.39
N ILE A 122 -4.44 5.07 -0.42
CA ILE A 122 -3.03 4.68 -0.23
C ILE A 122 -2.24 5.22 -1.41
N GLY A 123 -1.34 6.17 -1.15
CA GLY A 123 -0.61 6.87 -2.21
C GLY A 123 -1.56 7.67 -3.11
N LYS A 124 -1.86 7.15 -4.31
CA LYS A 124 -2.77 7.78 -5.29
C LYS A 124 -4.02 6.96 -5.59
N ILE A 125 -4.16 5.76 -5.00
CA ILE A 125 -5.26 4.84 -5.28
C ILE A 125 -6.27 4.93 -4.15
N THR A 126 -7.53 5.17 -4.50
CA THR A 126 -8.64 5.19 -3.55
C THR A 126 -9.27 3.82 -3.46
N TYR A 127 -9.52 3.41 -2.22
CA TYR A 127 -10.10 2.13 -1.85
C TYR A 127 -11.38 2.33 -1.05
N THR A 128 -12.30 1.39 -1.18
CA THR A 128 -13.48 1.26 -0.31
C THR A 128 -13.50 -0.11 0.32
N CYS A 129 -13.43 -0.17 1.65
CA CYS A 129 -13.74 -1.37 2.41
C CYS A 129 -15.24 -1.40 2.69
N TYR A 130 -15.92 -2.43 2.19
CA TYR A 130 -17.32 -2.71 2.47
C TYR A 130 -17.44 -3.93 3.38
N ILE A 131 -18.23 -3.80 4.44
CA ILE A 131 -18.56 -4.87 5.36
C ILE A 131 -20.07 -4.91 5.56
N ASN A 132 -20.69 -5.99 5.12
CA ASN A 132 -22.07 -6.35 5.42
C ASN A 132 -22.09 -7.23 6.67
N ARG A 133 -22.85 -6.80 7.68
CA ARG A 133 -23.00 -7.48 8.97
C ARG A 133 -24.37 -8.13 9.15
N THR A 134 -25.19 -8.18 8.10
CA THR A 134 -26.47 -8.89 8.11
C THR A 134 -26.20 -10.40 8.09
N GLY A 135 -26.08 -10.99 9.28
CA GLY A 135 -25.74 -12.40 9.46
C GLY A 135 -24.24 -12.60 9.77
N ARG A 136 -23.54 -13.39 8.96
CA ARG A 136 -22.08 -13.49 9.04
C ARG A 136 -21.45 -12.30 8.32
N ASP A 137 -20.40 -11.74 8.91
CA ASP A 137 -19.65 -10.64 8.32
C ASP A 137 -19.10 -11.06 6.94
N ARG A 138 -19.47 -10.32 5.89
CA ARG A 138 -19.06 -10.56 4.50
C ARG A 138 -18.84 -9.24 3.78
N GLY A 139 -18.03 -9.24 2.72
CA GLY A 139 -17.76 -8.02 1.95
C GLY A 139 -16.43 -8.10 1.23
N GLY A 140 -15.83 -6.94 0.96
CA GLY A 140 -14.59 -6.86 0.21
C GLY A 140 -13.95 -5.49 0.24
N VAL A 141 -12.74 -5.42 -0.31
CA VAL A 141 -12.03 -4.16 -0.57
C VAL A 141 -11.97 -3.94 -2.06
N TYR A 142 -12.36 -2.73 -2.49
CA TYR A 142 -12.52 -2.36 -3.89
C TYR A 142 -11.66 -1.14 -4.23
N ARG A 143 -11.11 -1.08 -5.45
CA ARG A 143 -10.24 0.02 -5.95
C ARG A 143 -11.03 1.23 -6.48
N PHE A 144 -12.09 1.64 -5.78
CA PHE A 144 -12.86 2.82 -6.14
C PHE A 144 -13.53 3.48 -4.92
N SER A 145 -14.14 4.66 -5.14
CA SER A 145 -14.78 5.46 -4.09
C SER A 145 -16.15 4.92 -3.65
N ILE A 146 -16.62 5.33 -2.47
CA ILE A 146 -17.95 4.95 -1.97
C ILE A 146 -19.05 5.41 -2.93
N ASN A 147 -18.91 6.57 -3.58
CA ASN A 147 -19.91 7.06 -4.55
C ASN A 147 -20.06 6.09 -5.72
N ARG A 148 -18.94 5.64 -6.31
CA ARG A 148 -18.95 4.65 -7.38
C ARG A 148 -19.51 3.31 -6.92
N PHE A 149 -19.23 2.90 -5.68
CA PHE A 149 -19.83 1.71 -5.09
C PHE A 149 -21.37 1.81 -5.08
N MET A 150 -21.91 2.93 -4.63
CA MET A 150 -23.36 3.14 -4.56
C MET A 150 -23.98 3.19 -5.96
N GLU A 151 -23.34 3.86 -6.91
CA GLU A 151 -23.80 3.89 -8.31
C GLU A 151 -23.87 2.48 -8.94
N LEU A 152 -22.85 1.64 -8.70
CA LEU A 152 -22.84 0.26 -9.19
C LEU A 152 -23.91 -0.60 -8.52
N ARG A 153 -24.14 -0.39 -7.22
CA ARG A 153 -25.19 -1.05 -6.43
C ARG A 153 -26.58 -0.69 -6.94
N GLU A 154 -26.86 0.59 -7.17
CA GLU A 154 -28.17 1.07 -7.65
C GLU A 154 -28.48 0.60 -9.07
N ASN A 155 -27.48 0.62 -9.96
CA ASN A 155 -27.63 0.21 -11.34
C ASN A 155 -27.56 -1.31 -11.56
N GLN A 156 -27.41 -2.11 -10.51
CA GLN A 156 -27.26 -3.58 -10.55
C GLN A 156 -26.11 -4.07 -11.46
N LYS A 157 -25.09 -3.24 -11.67
CA LYS A 157 -23.89 -3.56 -12.49
C LYS A 157 -22.73 -4.06 -11.63
N PHE A 158 -23.02 -4.96 -10.69
CA PHE A 158 -21.99 -5.47 -9.78
C PHE A 158 -20.94 -6.34 -10.47
N ASP A 159 -21.24 -6.87 -11.66
CA ASP A 159 -20.27 -7.59 -12.50
C ASP A 159 -19.08 -6.71 -12.91
N ASP A 160 -19.31 -5.40 -13.09
CA ASP A 160 -18.22 -4.44 -13.38
C ASP A 160 -17.34 -4.21 -12.14
N ALA A 161 -17.89 -4.36 -10.93
CA ALA A 161 -17.15 -4.22 -9.67
C ALA A 161 -16.15 -5.37 -9.44
N GLN A 162 -16.40 -6.56 -10.01
CA GLN A 162 -15.51 -7.72 -9.87
C GLN A 162 -14.13 -7.50 -10.52
N LYS A 163 -14.02 -6.58 -11.50
CA LYS A 163 -12.74 -6.26 -12.15
C LYS A 163 -11.85 -5.35 -11.30
N GLU A 164 -12.42 -4.65 -10.33
CA GLU A 164 -11.73 -3.68 -9.48
C GLU A 164 -11.67 -4.13 -8.01
N ILE A 165 -11.91 -5.41 -7.77
CA ILE A 165 -11.85 -5.99 -6.42
C ILE A 165 -10.42 -6.37 -6.07
N GLU A 166 -9.99 -6.02 -4.86
CA GLU A 166 -8.72 -6.50 -4.30
C GLU A 166 -8.90 -7.89 -3.70
N PHE A 167 -9.92 -8.03 -2.85
CA PHE A 167 -10.29 -9.31 -2.27
C PHE A 167 -11.70 -9.27 -1.69
N GLU A 168 -12.25 -10.47 -1.53
CA GLU A 168 -13.53 -10.73 -0.87
C GLU A 168 -13.33 -11.59 0.38
N PHE A 169 -14.25 -11.46 1.34
CA PHE A 169 -14.30 -12.27 2.53
C PHE A 169 -15.74 -12.64 2.90
N ASN A 170 -15.89 -13.81 3.51
CA ASN A 170 -17.18 -14.37 3.93
C ASN A 170 -17.29 -14.59 5.45
N ASN A 171 -16.23 -14.25 6.19
CA ASN A 171 -16.21 -14.26 7.64
C ASN A 171 -15.10 -13.33 8.17
N GLN A 172 -15.14 -13.05 9.48
CA GLN A 172 -14.22 -12.14 10.15
C GLN A 172 -12.75 -12.61 10.12
N ILE A 173 -12.49 -13.92 10.25
CA ILE A 173 -11.12 -14.47 10.28
C ILE A 173 -10.46 -14.26 8.90
N GLN A 174 -11.19 -14.62 7.83
CA GLN A 174 -10.76 -14.41 6.46
C GLN A 174 -10.54 -12.91 6.17
N PHE A 175 -11.37 -12.03 6.73
CA PHE A 175 -11.19 -10.59 6.59
C PHE A 175 -9.88 -10.11 7.24
N GLU A 176 -9.60 -10.55 8.47
CA GLU A 176 -8.38 -10.19 9.21
C GLU A 176 -7.11 -10.66 8.48
N GLU A 177 -7.11 -11.88 7.92
CA GLU A 177 -5.99 -12.40 7.13
C GLU A 177 -5.80 -11.59 5.83
N LYS A 178 -6.88 -11.41 5.05
CA LYS A 178 -6.79 -10.73 3.75
C LYS A 178 -6.45 -9.24 3.85
N ILE A 179 -6.99 -8.54 4.85
CA ILE A 179 -6.67 -7.12 5.07
C ILE A 179 -5.22 -6.96 5.55
N GLN A 180 -4.70 -7.92 6.32
CA GLN A 180 -3.30 -7.93 6.70
C GLN A 180 -2.39 -8.08 5.47
N ASP A 181 -2.64 -9.09 4.64
CA ASP A 181 -1.84 -9.32 3.43
C ASP A 181 -1.87 -8.10 2.50
N PHE A 182 -3.06 -7.50 2.31
CA PHE A 182 -3.24 -6.27 1.56
C PHE A 182 -2.36 -5.13 2.08
N PHE A 183 -2.40 -4.83 3.38
CA PHE A 183 -1.58 -3.75 3.94
C PHE A 183 -0.08 -4.05 3.93
N PHE A 184 0.31 -5.31 4.14
CA PHE A 184 1.71 -5.71 4.06
C PHE A 184 2.26 -5.53 2.66
N GLU A 185 1.50 -5.93 1.63
CA GLU A 185 1.87 -5.70 0.24
C GLU A 185 1.91 -4.21 -0.09
N GLN A 186 0.88 -3.45 0.31
CA GLN A 186 0.79 -2.03 -0.01
C GLN A 186 1.93 -1.20 0.60
N PHE A 187 2.36 -1.50 1.82
CA PHE A 187 3.45 -0.80 2.51
C PHE A 187 4.80 -1.49 2.42
N SER A 188 4.90 -2.62 1.71
CA SER A 188 6.10 -3.47 1.68
C SER A 188 6.60 -3.86 3.07
N PHE A 189 5.66 -4.10 4.00
CA PHE A 189 5.99 -4.59 5.32
C PHE A 189 6.29 -6.09 5.28
N TYR A 190 7.08 -6.54 6.24
CA TYR A 190 7.41 -7.94 6.38
C TYR A 190 7.10 -8.46 7.78
N THR A 191 6.92 -9.77 7.84
CA THR A 191 6.60 -10.46 9.09
C THR A 191 7.82 -10.54 9.97
N LEU A 192 7.86 -9.70 11.00
CA LEU A 192 8.75 -9.87 12.14
C LEU A 192 8.20 -10.97 13.05
N LYS A 193 9.09 -11.78 13.61
CA LYS A 193 8.75 -12.88 14.53
C LYS A 193 9.37 -12.60 15.90
N TYR A 194 8.84 -13.22 16.95
CA TYR A 194 9.41 -13.19 18.29
C TYR A 194 9.13 -14.51 19.02
N THR A 195 9.98 -14.83 19.98
CA THR A 195 9.80 -16.01 20.82
C THR A 195 9.12 -15.64 22.14
N GLN A 196 8.10 -16.40 22.53
CA GLN A 196 7.41 -16.25 23.80
C GLN A 196 7.47 -17.56 24.58
N LYS A 197 7.67 -17.48 25.90
CA LYS A 197 7.56 -18.65 26.78
C LYS A 197 6.12 -19.17 26.74
N ASN A 198 5.98 -20.48 26.54
CA ASN A 198 4.68 -21.12 26.60
C ASN A 198 4.06 -20.92 28.00
N SER A 199 2.74 -20.67 28.02
CA SER A 199 1.98 -20.36 29.24
C SER A 199 1.72 -21.59 30.12
N ALA A 200 1.96 -22.80 29.62
CA ALA A 200 1.87 -24.02 30.40
C ALA A 200 3.03 -24.10 31.41
N LYS A 201 2.68 -24.19 32.71
CA LYS A 201 3.65 -24.52 33.78
C LYS A 201 4.39 -25.80 33.37
N ASP A 202 5.71 -25.77 33.47
CA ASP A 202 6.66 -26.85 33.13
C ASP A 202 6.94 -27.12 31.65
N SER A 203 6.41 -26.29 30.73
CA SER A 203 6.86 -26.31 29.34
C SER A 203 8.04 -25.35 29.12
N PHE A 204 9.18 -25.89 28.70
CA PHE A 204 10.37 -25.11 28.31
C PHE A 204 10.34 -24.68 26.85
N GLU A 205 9.31 -25.07 26.11
CA GLU A 205 9.15 -24.75 24.70
C GLU A 205 8.83 -23.27 24.52
N MET A 206 9.60 -22.60 23.65
CA MET A 206 9.28 -21.26 23.21
C MET A 206 8.39 -21.33 21.97
N ASN A 207 7.25 -20.67 22.03
CA ASN A 207 6.40 -20.48 20.86
C ASN A 207 6.97 -19.34 20.02
N THR A 208 7.04 -19.53 18.71
CA THR A 208 7.33 -18.44 17.78
C THR A 208 6.00 -17.79 17.38
N SER A 209 5.85 -16.49 17.63
CA SER A 209 4.70 -15.69 17.22
C SER A 209 5.13 -14.63 16.22
N SER A 210 4.24 -14.27 15.29
CA SER A 210 4.46 -13.23 14.30
C SER A 210 3.79 -11.91 14.69
N LEU A 211 4.33 -10.80 14.22
CA LEU A 211 3.63 -9.52 14.23
C LEU A 211 2.58 -9.50 13.12
N SER A 212 1.38 -9.03 13.46
CA SER A 212 0.26 -8.84 12.54
C SER A 212 0.08 -7.38 12.17
N TRP A 213 -0.68 -7.11 11.10
CA TRP A 213 -1.10 -5.74 10.76
C TRP A 213 -1.80 -5.05 11.93
N ALA A 214 -2.61 -5.78 12.70
CA ALA A 214 -3.26 -5.24 13.90
C ALA A 214 -2.25 -4.75 14.97
N THR A 215 -1.06 -5.35 15.05
CA THR A 215 0.03 -4.87 15.92
C THR A 215 0.69 -3.63 15.34
N TYR A 216 0.99 -3.62 14.04
CA TYR A 216 1.52 -2.43 13.36
C TYR A 216 0.58 -1.24 13.45
N PHE A 217 -0.73 -1.46 13.29
CA PHE A 217 -1.75 -0.42 13.36
C PHE A 217 -1.73 0.35 14.70
N LYS A 218 -1.31 -0.28 15.81
CA LYS A 218 -1.16 0.39 17.11
C LYS A 218 -0.07 1.47 17.11
N SER A 219 0.93 1.38 16.24
CA SER A 219 1.94 2.44 16.08
C SER A 219 1.36 3.69 15.42
N ILE A 220 0.28 3.54 14.63
CA ILE A 220 -0.40 4.62 13.91
C ILE A 220 -1.58 5.16 14.74
N TYR A 221 -2.27 4.28 15.47
CA TYR A 221 -3.46 4.60 16.25
C TYR A 221 -3.16 4.66 17.75
N LEU A 222 -3.09 5.89 18.28
CA LEU A 222 -2.79 6.19 19.67
C LEU A 222 -4.09 6.30 20.49
N GLU A 223 -4.40 5.27 21.28
CA GLU A 223 -5.51 5.35 22.24
C GLU A 223 -5.10 6.17 23.48
N SER A 224 -5.99 7.06 23.93
CA SER A 224 -5.74 8.00 25.03
C SER A 224 -5.42 7.36 26.39
N SER A 225 -5.58 6.04 26.55
CA SER A 225 -5.27 5.31 27.78
C SER A 225 -3.99 4.46 27.70
N ASN A 226 -3.27 4.46 26.57
CA ASN A 226 -2.19 3.49 26.32
C ASN A 226 -0.86 4.13 25.89
N TYR A 227 -0.53 5.30 26.43
CA TYR A 227 0.76 5.97 26.18
C TYR A 227 1.98 5.19 26.67
N GLU A 228 1.82 4.18 27.54
CA GLU A 228 2.91 3.26 27.93
C GLU A 228 3.48 2.44 26.77
N TYR A 229 2.74 2.32 25.66
CA TYR A 229 3.16 1.57 24.47
C TYR A 229 3.75 2.45 23.36
N LEU A 230 3.68 3.78 23.51
CA LEU A 230 4.17 4.74 22.51
C LEU A 230 5.71 4.82 22.51
N PHE A 231 6.33 4.42 23.62
CA PHE A 231 7.79 4.43 23.81
C PHE A 231 8.38 3.05 24.10
N PHE A 232 7.57 1.98 24.01
CA PHE A 232 8.03 0.59 24.18
C PHE A 232 8.79 0.31 25.51
N ASP A 233 8.71 1.22 26.49
CA ASP A 233 9.47 1.18 27.76
C ASP A 233 9.15 -0.04 28.64
N LYS A 234 8.01 -0.70 28.40
CA LYS A 234 7.51 -1.86 29.17
C LYS A 234 7.26 -3.12 28.32
N GLU A 235 7.92 -3.27 27.18
CA GLU A 235 7.79 -4.51 26.40
C GLU A 235 8.46 -5.68 27.12
N ARG A 236 7.63 -6.49 27.81
CA ARG A 236 8.07 -7.71 28.52
C ARG A 236 8.54 -8.82 27.57
N TYR A 237 8.35 -8.68 26.25
CA TYR A 237 8.62 -9.70 25.26
C TYR A 237 9.25 -9.10 23.99
N GLY A 238 10.57 -9.26 23.84
CA GLY A 238 11.25 -9.23 22.54
C GLY A 238 11.53 -7.88 21.87
N LEU A 239 11.37 -6.73 22.54
CA LEU A 239 11.62 -5.38 21.94
C LEU A 239 10.90 -5.18 20.58
N GLN A 240 9.69 -5.72 20.47
CA GLN A 240 8.87 -5.73 19.25
C GLN A 240 8.66 -4.33 18.69
N GLY A 241 8.40 -3.37 19.55
CA GLY A 241 8.16 -1.99 19.19
C GLY A 241 9.36 -1.28 18.60
N LYS A 242 10.54 -1.53 19.16
CA LYS A 242 11.80 -1.08 18.57
C LYS A 242 11.93 -1.65 17.16
N LYS A 243 11.71 -2.95 16.97
CA LYS A 243 11.81 -3.62 15.67
C LYS A 243 10.78 -3.11 14.65
N ILE A 244 9.55 -2.84 15.08
CA ILE A 244 8.51 -2.20 14.26
C ILE A 244 8.98 -0.81 13.82
N PHE A 245 9.54 -0.03 14.74
CA PHE A 245 10.02 1.31 14.44
C PHE A 245 11.24 1.29 13.51
N GLU A 246 12.20 0.39 13.75
CA GLU A 246 13.35 0.14 12.87
C GLU A 246 12.89 -0.20 11.44
N MET A 247 11.85 -1.06 11.31
CA MET A 247 11.25 -1.41 10.02
C MET A 247 10.55 -0.21 9.35
N ILE A 248 9.72 0.53 10.08
CA ILE A 248 9.01 1.72 9.55
C ILE A 248 9.99 2.79 9.09
N LEU A 249 11.10 2.97 9.80
CA LEU A 249 12.19 3.86 9.41
C LEU A 249 13.03 3.33 8.25
N GLY A 250 12.82 2.09 7.82
CA GLY A 250 13.60 1.46 6.75
C GLY A 250 15.06 1.23 7.13
N LEU A 251 15.34 0.95 8.41
CA LEU A 251 16.71 0.67 8.82
C LEU A 251 17.19 -0.67 8.23
N PRO A 252 18.39 -0.69 7.62
CA PRO A 252 18.91 -1.90 7.01
C PRO A 252 19.17 -2.98 8.06
N LEU A 253 19.04 -4.24 7.63
CA LEU A 253 19.30 -5.45 8.43
C LEU A 253 18.32 -5.70 9.57
N THR A 254 17.20 -4.98 9.62
CA THR A 254 16.16 -5.18 10.63
C THR A 254 15.57 -6.58 10.54
N TYR A 255 15.25 -7.09 9.34
CA TYR A 255 14.72 -8.44 9.14
C TYR A 255 15.76 -9.54 9.45
N PRO A 256 16.98 -9.53 8.85
CA PRO A 256 18.01 -10.52 9.15
C PRO A 256 18.35 -10.58 10.64
N ILE A 257 18.54 -9.42 11.29
CA ILE A 257 18.83 -9.38 12.72
C ILE A 257 17.67 -9.98 13.53
N ASN A 258 16.41 -9.72 13.16
CA ASN A 258 15.27 -10.34 13.85
C ASN A 258 15.29 -11.88 13.72
N MET A 259 15.49 -12.41 12.52
CA MET A 259 15.49 -13.85 12.29
C MET A 259 16.67 -14.57 12.93
N LEU A 260 17.87 -13.99 12.86
CA LEU A 260 19.06 -14.53 13.52
C LEU A 260 18.91 -14.54 15.04
N ASN A 261 18.29 -13.52 15.64
CA ASN A 261 18.00 -13.51 17.08
C ASN A 261 17.04 -14.65 17.47
N ILE A 262 16.03 -14.95 16.65
CA ILE A 262 15.11 -16.08 16.90
C ILE A 262 15.84 -17.41 16.81
N GLN A 263 16.72 -17.59 15.82
CA GLN A 263 17.53 -18.80 15.70
C GLN A 263 18.45 -18.96 16.91
N MET A 264 19.10 -17.86 17.35
CA MET A 264 19.91 -17.84 18.56
C MET A 264 19.09 -18.27 19.78
N ASP A 265 17.89 -17.71 19.97
CA ASP A 265 16.99 -18.08 21.08
C ASP A 265 16.62 -19.57 21.06
N ARG A 266 16.34 -20.14 19.89
CA ARG A 266 16.07 -21.59 19.71
C ARG A 266 17.28 -22.46 20.05
N VAL A 267 18.48 -22.02 19.66
CA VAL A 267 19.74 -22.73 20.00
C VAL A 267 19.98 -22.67 21.51
N LEU A 268 19.80 -21.51 22.14
CA LEU A 268 19.90 -21.34 23.59
C LEU A 268 18.88 -22.21 24.34
N GLU A 269 17.65 -22.31 23.84
CA GLU A 269 16.64 -23.22 24.38
C GLU A 269 17.11 -24.68 24.30
N THR A 270 17.66 -25.09 23.15
CA THR A 270 18.17 -26.45 22.94
C THR A 270 19.35 -26.76 23.88
N ILE A 271 20.27 -25.81 24.08
CA ILE A 271 21.37 -25.92 25.05
C ILE A 271 20.82 -26.02 26.47
N GLY A 272 19.83 -25.22 26.82
CA GLY A 272 19.14 -25.27 28.11
C GLY A 272 18.51 -26.64 28.38
N LYS A 273 17.78 -27.18 27.40
CA LYS A 273 17.19 -28.55 27.45
C LYS A 273 18.26 -29.61 27.66
N LYS A 274 19.36 -29.58 26.88
CA LYS A 274 20.48 -30.52 27.04
C LYS A 274 21.11 -30.44 28.44
N ARG A 275 21.37 -29.24 28.96
CA ARG A 275 21.92 -29.06 30.32
C ARG A 275 21.00 -29.57 31.42
N LEU A 276 19.68 -29.45 31.28
CA LEU A 276 18.71 -30.01 32.23
C LEU A 276 18.66 -31.53 32.17
N ILE A 277 18.71 -32.11 30.96
CA ILE A 277 18.79 -33.56 30.75
C ILE A 277 20.10 -34.10 31.33
N ASP A 278 21.22 -33.41 31.16
CA ASP A 278 22.50 -33.82 31.71
C ASP A 278 22.55 -33.74 33.24
N LYS A 279 21.92 -32.72 33.85
CA LYS A 279 21.75 -32.63 35.32
C LYS A 279 20.87 -33.74 35.88
N THR A 280 19.75 -34.05 35.23
CA THR A 280 18.86 -35.15 35.62
C THR A 280 19.49 -36.52 35.38
N LYS A 281 20.28 -36.69 34.31
CA LYS A 281 21.13 -37.88 34.09
C LYS A 281 22.24 -38.01 35.14
N LEU A 282 22.85 -36.92 35.60
CA LEU A 282 23.87 -36.96 36.67
C LEU A 282 23.28 -37.39 38.02
N GLU A 283 22.02 -37.07 38.32
CA GLU A 283 21.32 -37.54 39.52
C GLU A 283 20.83 -38.99 39.40
N PHE A 284 20.36 -39.41 38.21
CA PHE A 284 19.87 -40.77 37.96
C PHE A 284 21.00 -41.79 37.75
N ASN A 285 22.16 -41.39 37.19
CA ASN A 285 23.29 -42.29 36.91
C ASN A 285 24.06 -42.72 38.15
N LYS A 286 24.00 -42.03 39.30
CA LYS A 286 24.70 -42.47 40.51
C LYS A 286 24.21 -43.82 41.05
N ASN A 287 22.91 -44.12 40.90
CA ASN A 287 22.34 -45.41 41.34
C ASN A 287 22.29 -46.45 40.22
N ASN A 288 22.21 -46.02 38.96
CA ASN A 288 22.07 -46.93 37.82
C ASN A 288 23.39 -47.34 37.17
N GLU A 289 24.49 -46.60 37.29
CA GLU A 289 25.78 -47.00 36.71
C GLU A 289 26.29 -48.33 37.31
N VAL A 290 26.00 -48.60 38.58
CA VAL A 290 26.33 -49.87 39.25
C VAL A 290 25.47 -51.02 38.72
N HIS A 291 24.17 -50.78 38.52
CA HIS A 291 23.23 -51.80 38.05
C HIS A 291 23.38 -52.08 36.54
N LEU A 292 23.62 -51.04 35.73
CA LEU A 292 23.86 -51.15 34.30
C LEU A 292 25.23 -51.74 34.00
N LYS A 293 26.31 -51.45 34.74
CA LYS A 293 27.59 -52.17 34.53
C LYS A 293 27.46 -53.68 34.78
N LYS A 294 26.64 -54.06 35.77
CA LYS A 294 26.34 -55.47 36.08
C LYS A 294 25.48 -56.13 34.98
N ARG A 295 24.45 -55.42 34.50
CA ARG A 295 23.57 -55.87 33.41
C ARG A 295 24.29 -55.91 32.06
N LEU A 296 25.19 -54.97 31.81
CA LEU A 296 26.00 -54.91 30.59
C LEU A 296 27.00 -56.07 30.58
N ALA A 297 27.59 -56.45 31.72
CA ALA A 297 28.39 -57.67 31.81
C ALA A 297 27.57 -58.96 31.52
N GLU A 298 26.34 -59.06 32.03
CA GLU A 298 25.41 -60.17 31.74
C GLU A 298 25.01 -60.21 30.26
N VAL A 299 24.62 -59.08 29.68
CA VAL A 299 24.20 -58.97 28.27
C VAL A 299 25.37 -59.16 27.31
N THR A 300 26.61 -58.80 27.69
CA THR A 300 27.78 -59.06 26.85
C THR A 300 28.13 -60.56 26.82
N LEU A 301 27.81 -61.30 27.89
CA LEU A 301 27.89 -62.77 27.91
C LEU A 301 26.78 -63.40 27.05
N GLU A 302 25.55 -62.87 27.10
CA GLU A 302 24.43 -63.32 26.26
C GLU A 302 24.65 -62.98 24.77
N MET A 303 25.20 -61.82 24.44
CA MET A 303 25.54 -61.42 23.06
C MET A 303 26.66 -62.27 22.47
N LYS A 304 27.66 -62.68 23.26
CA LYS A 304 28.70 -63.62 22.79
C LYS A 304 28.11 -64.99 22.44
N ALA A 305 27.07 -65.43 23.15
CA ALA A 305 26.37 -66.68 22.85
C ALA A 305 25.45 -66.58 21.62
N LEU A 306 24.91 -65.39 21.31
CA LEU A 306 24.05 -65.14 20.15
C LEU A 306 24.83 -64.83 18.86
N GLN A 307 26.06 -64.31 18.96
CA GLN A 307 26.93 -64.00 17.82
C GLN A 307 27.49 -65.23 17.09
N GLU A 308 27.45 -66.43 17.69
CA GLU A 308 27.76 -67.69 17.00
C GLU A 308 26.61 -68.17 16.09
N GLY A 309 25.43 -67.54 16.16
CA GLY A 309 24.19 -68.08 15.58
C GLY A 309 23.70 -67.49 14.26
N GLN A 310 23.99 -66.25 13.88
CA GLN A 310 23.39 -65.66 12.66
C GLN A 310 24.12 -64.39 12.18
N LYS A 311 24.76 -64.47 11.00
CA LYS A 311 25.06 -63.31 10.15
C LYS A 311 23.96 -63.19 9.09
N ILE A 312 23.23 -62.09 9.10
CA ILE A 312 22.35 -61.69 8.00
C ILE A 312 22.87 -60.34 7.49
N GLU A 313 23.23 -60.29 6.21
CA GLU A 313 23.61 -59.05 5.52
C GLU A 313 22.35 -58.35 4.99
N PHE A 314 22.24 -57.05 5.21
CA PHE A 314 21.19 -56.19 4.67
C PHE A 314 21.80 -55.27 3.60
N ASN A 315 21.15 -55.15 2.43
CA ASN A 315 21.69 -54.43 1.28
C ASN A 315 20.84 -53.18 0.96
N ASP A 316 21.32 -52.01 1.36
CA ASP A 316 20.62 -50.71 1.28
C ASP A 316 20.66 -50.04 -0.11
N ARG A 317 21.38 -50.61 -1.08
CA ARG A 317 21.58 -49.99 -2.40
C ARG A 317 20.30 -49.63 -3.18
N PRO A 318 19.21 -50.43 -3.16
CA PRO A 318 18.02 -50.13 -3.97
C PRO A 318 17.27 -48.86 -3.53
N LEU A 319 17.27 -48.55 -2.23
CA LEU A 319 16.53 -47.41 -1.65
C LEU A 319 17.23 -46.07 -1.91
N VAL A 320 18.56 -46.07 -1.92
CA VAL A 320 19.37 -44.89 -2.20
C VAL A 320 19.26 -44.47 -3.67
N GLU A 321 19.14 -45.44 -4.59
CA GLU A 321 18.99 -45.17 -6.03
C GLU A 321 17.62 -44.56 -6.37
N GLU A 322 16.53 -44.99 -5.71
CA GLU A 322 15.21 -44.36 -5.89
C GLU A 322 15.16 -42.94 -5.34
N TYR A 323 15.79 -42.68 -4.19
CA TYR A 323 15.87 -41.35 -3.60
C TYR A 323 16.54 -40.34 -4.53
N ASN A 324 17.67 -40.73 -5.14
CA ASN A 324 18.42 -39.86 -6.05
C ASN A 324 17.62 -39.51 -7.31
N LYS A 325 16.87 -40.47 -7.88
CA LYS A 325 16.00 -40.22 -9.05
C LYS A 325 14.85 -39.26 -8.74
N LEU A 326 14.29 -39.32 -7.53
CA LEU A 326 13.26 -38.38 -7.08
C LEU A 326 13.84 -36.97 -6.88
N PHE A 327 15.05 -36.88 -6.33
CA PHE A 327 15.74 -35.61 -6.12
C PHE A 327 16.05 -34.88 -7.44
N GLU A 328 16.52 -35.59 -8.47
CA GLU A 328 16.78 -35.01 -9.80
C GLU A 328 15.51 -34.42 -10.44
N LYS A 329 14.38 -35.15 -10.38
CA LYS A 329 13.10 -34.66 -10.92
C LYS A 329 12.60 -33.40 -10.21
N ILE A 330 12.78 -33.32 -8.89
CA ILE A 330 12.40 -32.14 -8.10
C ILE A 330 13.25 -30.93 -8.52
N ASN A 331 14.55 -31.13 -8.73
CA ASN A 331 15.45 -30.06 -9.17
C ASN A 331 15.16 -29.58 -10.59
N GLU A 332 14.84 -30.47 -11.53
CA GLU A 332 14.41 -30.07 -12.87
C GLU A 332 13.12 -29.26 -12.85
N SER A 333 12.12 -29.68 -12.07
CA SER A 333 10.86 -28.95 -11.91
C SER A 333 11.08 -27.56 -11.30
N ARG A 334 11.95 -27.45 -10.29
CA ARG A 334 12.34 -26.15 -9.70
C ARG A 334 13.07 -25.25 -10.70
N LYS A 335 13.93 -25.81 -11.56
CA LYS A 335 14.62 -25.06 -12.61
C LYS A 335 13.62 -24.50 -13.64
N GLN A 336 12.63 -25.29 -14.05
CA GLN A 336 11.57 -24.83 -14.95
C GLN A 336 10.72 -23.73 -14.32
N GLN A 337 10.34 -23.85 -13.03
CA GLN A 337 9.61 -22.81 -12.31
C GLN A 337 10.39 -21.49 -12.25
N ARG A 338 11.71 -21.54 -12.02
CA ARG A 338 12.56 -20.34 -12.01
C ARG A 338 12.57 -19.63 -13.36
N VAL A 339 12.77 -20.37 -14.46
CA VAL A 339 12.77 -19.79 -15.81
C VAL A 339 11.44 -19.10 -16.13
N VAL A 340 10.31 -19.72 -15.78
CA VAL A 340 8.98 -19.12 -15.98
C VAL A 340 8.78 -17.89 -15.11
N SER A 341 9.25 -17.93 -13.86
CA SER A 341 9.16 -16.80 -12.94
C SER A 341 9.99 -15.61 -13.43
N ASP A 342 11.21 -15.84 -13.89
CA ASP A 342 12.11 -14.80 -14.43
C ASP A 342 11.51 -14.16 -15.69
N ALA A 343 10.96 -14.97 -16.61
CA ALA A 343 10.28 -14.49 -17.80
C ALA A 343 9.04 -13.63 -17.45
N TYR A 344 8.25 -14.06 -16.45
CA TYR A 344 7.10 -13.30 -15.96
C TYR A 344 7.52 -11.96 -15.33
N GLN A 345 8.56 -11.95 -14.50
CA GLN A 345 9.06 -10.71 -13.88
C GLN A 345 9.61 -9.74 -14.94
N LYS A 346 10.30 -10.25 -15.96
CA LYS A 346 10.78 -9.42 -17.07
C LYS A 346 9.62 -8.74 -17.82
N GLY A 347 8.61 -9.52 -18.22
CA GLY A 347 7.42 -8.96 -18.88
C GLY A 347 6.63 -7.99 -18.00
N LYS A 348 6.56 -8.25 -16.69
CA LYS A 348 5.92 -7.34 -15.73
C LYS A 348 6.67 -6.01 -15.62
N ASN A 349 8.00 -6.03 -15.62
CA ASN A 349 8.81 -4.81 -15.55
C ASN A 349 8.68 -3.97 -16.83
N GLU A 350 8.64 -4.62 -18.00
CA GLU A 350 8.38 -3.96 -19.28
C GLU A 350 6.98 -3.31 -19.30
N LEU A 351 5.96 -4.00 -18.77
CA LEU A 351 4.61 -3.45 -18.64
C LEU A 351 4.58 -2.20 -17.73
N ILE A 352 5.25 -2.24 -16.58
CA ILE A 352 5.33 -1.10 -15.63
C ILE A 352 6.01 0.10 -16.29
N ALA A 353 7.05 -0.11 -17.10
CA ALA A 353 7.72 0.96 -17.83
C ALA A 353 6.77 1.63 -18.85
N CYS A 354 6.05 0.82 -19.63
CA CYS A 354 5.06 1.31 -20.58
C CYS A 354 3.90 2.05 -19.89
N GLU A 355 3.40 1.55 -18.75
CA GLU A 355 2.35 2.21 -17.97
C GLU A 355 2.81 3.56 -17.42
N ALA A 356 4.06 3.67 -16.97
CA ALA A 356 4.63 4.93 -16.50
C ALA A 356 4.76 5.97 -17.62
N GLU A 357 5.17 5.54 -18.83
CA GLU A 357 5.21 6.40 -20.02
C GLU A 357 3.82 6.89 -20.41
N LEU A 358 2.82 6.00 -20.44
CA LEU A 358 1.43 6.36 -20.72
C LEU A 358 0.89 7.40 -19.72
N GLN A 359 1.13 7.21 -18.42
CA GLN A 359 0.72 8.19 -17.40
C GLN A 359 1.40 9.55 -17.58
N SER A 360 2.65 9.57 -18.02
CA SER A 360 3.37 10.83 -18.29
C SER A 360 2.75 11.60 -19.47
N LEU A 361 2.40 10.89 -20.55
CA LEU A 361 1.76 11.44 -21.74
C LEU A 361 0.34 11.95 -21.43
N GLU A 362 -0.44 11.20 -20.65
CA GLU A 362 -1.75 11.63 -20.18
C GLU A 362 -1.66 12.91 -19.33
N GLY A 363 -0.66 13.00 -18.46
CA GLY A 363 -0.38 14.18 -17.65
C GLY A 363 -0.04 15.42 -18.50
N ASP A 364 0.76 15.24 -19.55
CA ASP A 364 1.11 16.35 -20.46
C ASP A 364 -0.06 16.77 -21.34
N LYS A 365 -0.90 15.81 -21.79
CA LYS A 365 -2.17 16.10 -22.47
C LYS A 365 -3.11 16.92 -21.59
N ALA A 366 -3.23 16.59 -20.31
CA ALA A 366 -4.05 17.34 -19.36
C ALA A 366 -3.53 18.78 -19.17
N LYS A 367 -2.21 18.99 -19.08
CA LYS A 367 -1.62 20.34 -18.98
C LYS A 367 -1.91 21.16 -20.24
N ILE A 368 -1.64 20.62 -21.42
CA ILE A 368 -1.81 21.34 -22.69
C ILE A 368 -3.30 21.65 -22.93
N SER A 369 -4.21 20.72 -22.66
CA SER A 369 -5.65 20.97 -22.79
C SER A 369 -6.15 22.09 -21.86
N SER A 370 -5.59 22.19 -20.65
CA SER A 370 -5.90 23.28 -19.72
C SER A 370 -5.46 24.65 -20.25
N GLU A 371 -4.27 24.72 -20.88
CA GLU A 371 -3.76 25.95 -21.51
C GLU A 371 -4.59 26.36 -22.73
N VAL A 372 -4.96 25.40 -23.59
CA VAL A 372 -5.89 25.65 -24.72
C VAL A 372 -7.22 26.22 -24.21
N THR A 373 -7.75 25.69 -23.11
CA THR A 373 -9.00 26.19 -22.52
C THR A 373 -8.86 27.62 -21.99
N LYS A 374 -7.72 27.97 -21.37
CA LYS A 374 -7.43 29.35 -20.94
C LYS A 374 -7.33 30.31 -22.12
N LEU A 375 -6.65 29.90 -23.19
CA LEU A 375 -6.51 30.70 -24.42
C LEU A 375 -7.87 30.93 -25.09
N ARG A 376 -8.72 29.89 -25.22
CA ARG A 376 -10.09 30.04 -25.74
C ARG A 376 -10.93 31.03 -24.94
N LYS A 377 -10.81 31.04 -23.60
CA LYS A 377 -11.50 32.02 -22.75
C LYS A 377 -11.00 33.45 -23.01
N ARG A 378 -9.69 33.64 -23.17
CA ARG A 378 -9.11 34.98 -23.46
C ARG A 378 -9.54 35.50 -24.82
N GLU A 379 -9.54 34.63 -25.83
CA GLU A 379 -10.01 34.95 -27.18
C GLU A 379 -11.50 35.32 -27.20
N LEU A 380 -12.34 34.54 -26.50
CA LEU A 380 -13.75 34.86 -26.33
C LEU A 380 -13.94 36.24 -25.68
N ASN A 381 -13.20 36.54 -24.63
CA ASN A 381 -13.27 37.84 -23.96
C ASN A 381 -12.88 39.00 -24.89
N ILE A 382 -11.83 38.84 -25.69
CA ILE A 382 -11.41 39.85 -26.68
C ILE A 382 -12.44 39.99 -27.79
N ASN A 383 -13.06 38.90 -28.24
CA ASN A 383 -14.11 38.95 -29.25
C ASN A 383 -15.38 39.62 -28.72
N ILE A 384 -15.77 39.34 -27.46
CA ILE A 384 -16.83 40.07 -26.76
C ILE A 384 -16.48 41.55 -26.67
N TYR A 385 -15.24 41.89 -26.29
CA TYR A 385 -14.78 43.27 -26.22
C TYR A 385 -14.90 43.97 -27.59
N ARG A 386 -14.41 43.36 -28.67
CA ARG A 386 -14.51 43.83 -30.05
C ARG A 386 -15.97 44.06 -30.49
N GLN A 387 -16.85 43.12 -30.16
CA GLN A 387 -18.28 43.22 -30.46
C GLN A 387 -18.95 44.32 -29.63
N SER A 388 -18.56 44.48 -28.36
CA SER A 388 -19.14 45.46 -27.44
C SER A 388 -18.72 46.89 -27.74
N GLU A 389 -17.44 47.15 -28.06
CA GLU A 389 -17.01 48.47 -28.54
C GLU A 389 -17.77 48.83 -29.81
N SER A 390 -17.82 47.93 -30.80
CA SER A 390 -18.61 48.13 -32.01
C SER A 390 -20.10 48.35 -31.74
N PHE A 391 -20.65 47.84 -30.64
CA PHE A 391 -22.07 47.98 -30.31
C PHE A 391 -22.38 49.33 -29.67
N PHE A 392 -21.48 49.85 -28.82
CA PHE A 392 -21.69 51.12 -28.11
C PHE A 392 -21.13 52.34 -28.85
N THR A 393 -20.11 52.20 -29.70
CA THR A 393 -19.57 53.32 -30.50
C THR A 393 -20.26 53.54 -31.85
N ASN A 394 -21.02 52.57 -32.38
CA ASN A 394 -21.79 52.72 -33.64
C ASN A 394 -23.28 53.06 -33.43
N LEU A 395 -23.69 53.38 -32.21
CA LEU A 395 -25.04 53.91 -31.98
C LEU A 395 -25.11 55.34 -32.51
N GLU A 396 -25.58 55.49 -33.75
CA GLU A 396 -25.85 56.79 -34.33
C GLU A 396 -26.99 57.47 -33.56
N ILE A 397 -26.65 58.46 -32.73
CA ILE A 397 -27.63 59.22 -31.97
C ILE A 397 -28.33 60.21 -32.91
N LYS A 398 -29.48 59.77 -33.47
CA LYS A 398 -30.28 60.58 -34.41
C LYS A 398 -31.01 61.74 -33.71
N THR A 399 -31.28 61.58 -32.41
CA THR A 399 -32.10 62.50 -31.63
C THR A 399 -31.52 62.62 -30.22
N CYS A 400 -31.39 63.84 -29.70
CA CYS A 400 -30.94 64.05 -28.33
C CYS A 400 -31.98 63.49 -27.34
N PRO A 401 -31.61 62.56 -26.44
CA PRO A 401 -32.55 61.96 -25.49
C PRO A 401 -33.06 62.93 -24.42
N HIS A 402 -32.43 64.11 -24.26
CA HIS A 402 -32.84 65.10 -23.27
C HIS A 402 -33.85 66.13 -23.80
N CYS A 403 -33.73 66.52 -25.07
CA CYS A 403 -34.55 67.59 -25.64
C CYS A 403 -35.28 67.20 -26.94
N GLU A 404 -35.18 65.93 -27.35
CA GLU A 404 -35.83 65.32 -28.52
C GLU A 404 -35.56 66.03 -29.86
N LYS A 405 -34.57 66.93 -29.91
CA LYS A 405 -34.12 67.57 -31.16
C LYS A 405 -33.19 66.67 -31.94
N LYS A 406 -33.33 66.67 -33.27
CA LYS A 406 -32.40 66.01 -34.18
C LYS A 406 -30.99 66.61 -34.01
N VAL A 407 -30.00 65.74 -33.89
CA VAL A 407 -28.59 66.15 -33.86
C VAL A 407 -28.18 66.54 -35.29
N SER A 408 -27.59 67.74 -35.46
CA SER A 408 -27.19 68.22 -36.78
C SER A 408 -25.96 67.47 -37.31
N GLU A 409 -25.88 67.30 -38.63
CA GLU A 409 -24.75 66.62 -39.28
C GLU A 409 -23.40 67.30 -38.99
N ASP A 410 -23.38 68.62 -38.82
CA ASP A 410 -22.17 69.36 -38.47
C ASP A 410 -21.64 68.99 -37.06
N LYS A 411 -22.55 68.71 -36.10
CA LYS A 411 -22.17 68.28 -34.75
C LYS A 411 -21.69 66.83 -34.69
N LYS A 412 -22.14 65.99 -35.63
CA LYS A 412 -21.64 64.62 -35.78
C LYS A 412 -20.22 64.62 -36.36
N LYS A 413 -19.95 65.50 -37.34
CA LYS A 413 -18.62 65.67 -37.91
C LYS A 413 -17.60 66.18 -36.88
N SER A 414 -17.97 67.14 -36.04
CA SER A 414 -17.09 67.63 -34.96
C SER A 414 -16.77 66.58 -33.89
N GLU A 415 -17.66 65.59 -33.67
CA GLU A 415 -17.36 64.48 -32.75
C GLU A 415 -16.30 63.51 -33.33
N ILE A 416 -16.28 63.35 -34.65
CA ILE A 416 -15.32 62.50 -35.36
C ILE A 416 -13.96 63.19 -35.48
N GLU A 417 -13.94 64.47 -35.86
CA GLU A 417 -12.70 65.21 -36.16
C GLU A 417 -12.07 65.84 -34.91
N ASP A 418 -12.87 66.40 -34.00
CA ASP A 418 -12.38 67.19 -32.85
C ASP A 418 -12.54 66.47 -31.49
N HIS A 419 -13.11 65.25 -31.47
CA HIS A 419 -13.44 64.50 -30.24
C HIS A 419 -14.36 65.26 -29.25
N ILE A 420 -15.16 66.20 -29.78
CA ILE A 420 -16.13 66.98 -29.02
C ILE A 420 -17.50 66.30 -29.13
N CYS A 421 -18.05 65.84 -27.99
CA CYS A 421 -19.32 65.10 -27.96
C CYS A 421 -20.47 65.86 -28.65
N SER A 422 -21.15 65.23 -29.63
CA SER A 422 -22.25 65.83 -30.40
C SER A 422 -23.47 66.24 -29.57
N LEU A 423 -23.60 65.70 -28.36
CA LEU A 423 -24.70 65.99 -27.42
C LEU A 423 -24.39 67.11 -26.44
N CYS A 424 -23.23 67.06 -25.76
CA CYS A 424 -22.91 67.97 -24.66
C CYS A 424 -21.76 68.94 -24.94
N GLY A 425 -21.06 68.81 -26.07
CA GLY A 425 -19.99 69.72 -26.48
C GLY A 425 -18.73 69.66 -25.62
N LYS A 426 -18.57 68.61 -24.79
CA LYS A 426 -17.36 68.40 -23.99
C LYS A 426 -16.37 67.52 -24.75
N GLU A 427 -15.08 67.84 -24.61
CA GLU A 427 -13.97 67.01 -25.09
C GLU A 427 -13.91 65.69 -24.31
N SER A 428 -13.80 64.56 -25.04
CA SER A 428 -13.56 63.25 -24.44
C SER A 428 -12.10 63.12 -24.00
N LYS A 429 -11.88 62.70 -22.74
CA LYS A 429 -10.53 62.47 -22.18
C LYS A 429 -10.05 61.01 -22.25
N GLU A 430 -10.93 60.08 -22.60
CA GLU A 430 -10.58 58.67 -22.73
C GLU A 430 -10.16 58.39 -24.18
N GLN A 431 -8.91 57.93 -24.35
CA GLN A 431 -8.43 57.41 -25.63
C GLN A 431 -9.27 56.17 -25.99
N LYS A 432 -9.92 56.20 -27.15
CA LYS A 432 -10.44 54.98 -27.77
C LYS A 432 -9.25 54.03 -27.96
N VAL A 433 -9.37 52.81 -27.46
CA VAL A 433 -8.37 51.77 -27.71
C VAL A 433 -8.33 51.56 -29.22
N ASP A 434 -7.13 51.57 -29.81
CA ASP A 434 -7.00 51.43 -31.26
C ASP A 434 -7.51 50.03 -31.69
N PRO A 435 -8.51 49.95 -32.60
CA PRO A 435 -8.98 48.67 -33.12
C PRO A 435 -7.87 47.84 -33.79
N GLU A 436 -6.76 48.44 -34.22
CA GLU A 436 -5.58 47.71 -34.71
C GLU A 436 -4.87 46.94 -33.59
N GLU A 437 -4.66 47.54 -32.41
CA GLU A 437 -4.01 46.88 -31.26
C GLU A 437 -4.82 45.68 -30.74
N ILE A 438 -6.15 45.77 -30.76
CA ILE A 438 -7.04 44.67 -30.35
C ILE A 438 -6.98 43.52 -31.36
N ASN A 439 -6.93 43.85 -32.66
CA ASN A 439 -6.81 42.84 -33.73
C ASN A 439 -5.44 42.15 -33.71
N GLU A 440 -4.36 42.87 -33.40
CA GLU A 440 -3.04 42.25 -33.22
C GLU A 440 -3.01 41.28 -32.03
N LYS A 441 -3.57 41.68 -30.88
CA LYS A 441 -3.68 40.80 -29.71
C LYS A 441 -4.53 39.56 -29.99
N ALA A 442 -5.62 39.70 -30.76
CA ALA A 442 -6.46 38.57 -31.16
C ALA A 442 -5.68 37.58 -32.06
N LYS A 443 -4.94 38.08 -33.06
CA LYS A 443 -4.10 37.24 -33.94
C LYS A 443 -3.00 36.50 -33.17
N LEU A 444 -2.35 37.17 -32.22
CA LEU A 444 -1.30 36.55 -31.40
C LEU A 444 -1.85 35.36 -30.58
N LEU A 445 -3.02 35.53 -29.97
CA LEU A 445 -3.66 34.46 -29.19
C LEU A 445 -4.12 33.28 -30.08
N GLU A 446 -4.57 33.55 -31.30
CA GLU A 446 -4.96 32.51 -32.25
C GLU A 446 -3.75 31.69 -32.73
N VAL A 447 -2.61 32.34 -32.97
CA VAL A 447 -1.33 31.68 -33.29
C VAL A 447 -0.83 30.86 -32.10
N GLU A 448 -0.95 31.35 -30.87
CA GLU A 448 -0.55 30.62 -29.67
C GLU A 448 -1.44 29.38 -29.45
N ARG A 449 -2.76 29.52 -29.61
CA ARG A 449 -3.72 28.41 -29.50
C ARG A 449 -3.45 27.32 -30.52
N SER A 450 -3.27 27.68 -31.80
CA SER A 450 -3.00 26.71 -32.87
C SER A 450 -1.71 25.92 -32.65
N LYS A 451 -0.66 26.54 -32.07
CA LYS A 451 0.55 25.83 -31.66
C LYS A 451 0.29 24.80 -30.55
N HIS A 452 -0.54 25.15 -29.56
CA HIS A 452 -0.89 24.22 -28.48
C HIS A 452 -1.84 23.10 -28.94
N GLU A 453 -2.76 23.38 -29.87
CA GLU A 453 -3.64 22.39 -30.49
C GLU A 453 -2.84 21.40 -31.37
N ALA A 454 -1.87 21.88 -32.16
CA ALA A 454 -0.98 21.02 -32.94
C ALA A 454 -0.11 20.11 -32.08
N LYS A 455 0.38 20.59 -30.93
CA LYS A 455 1.10 19.75 -29.95
C LYS A 455 0.19 18.66 -29.35
N LEU A 456 -1.08 18.97 -29.14
CA LEU A 456 -2.06 18.03 -28.60
C LEU A 456 -2.40 16.93 -29.62
N GLU A 457 -2.52 17.29 -30.89
CA GLU A 457 -2.66 16.32 -32.00
C GLU A 457 -1.42 15.43 -32.17
N GLN A 458 -0.21 15.97 -31.98
CA GLN A 458 1.02 15.18 -32.00
C GLN A 458 1.02 14.10 -30.90
N ILE A 459 0.65 14.47 -29.66
CA ILE A 459 0.55 13.53 -28.54
C ILE A 459 -0.51 12.45 -28.82
N ASP A 460 -1.67 12.83 -29.36
CA ASP A 460 -2.74 11.90 -29.73
C ASP A 460 -2.36 10.96 -30.88
N ASN A 461 -1.49 11.39 -31.79
CA ASN A 461 -0.98 10.54 -32.87
C ASN A 461 0.09 9.55 -32.36
N THR A 462 0.99 9.97 -31.47
CA THR A 462 1.92 9.04 -30.79
C THR A 462 1.20 7.97 -29.96
N GLY A 463 0.02 8.27 -29.40
CA GLY A 463 -0.81 7.28 -28.70
C GLY A 463 -1.54 6.29 -29.63
N LYS A 464 -1.61 6.57 -30.94
CA LYS A 464 -2.31 5.73 -31.94
C LYS A 464 -1.35 4.93 -32.82
N THR A 465 -0.17 5.44 -33.11
CA THR A 465 0.91 4.71 -33.78
C THR A 465 1.69 3.93 -32.73
N GLY A 466 1.18 2.77 -32.31
CA GLY A 466 1.91 1.84 -31.47
C GLY A 466 3.10 1.22 -32.21
N GLU A 467 4.13 2.00 -32.53
CA GLU A 467 5.46 1.46 -32.84
C GLU A 467 6.14 1.12 -31.49
N PHE A 468 5.70 0.02 -30.90
CA PHE A 468 6.52 -0.76 -29.97
C PHE A 468 7.31 -1.82 -30.76
N ASP A 469 7.92 -1.41 -31.87
CA ASP A 469 8.92 -2.22 -32.56
C ASP A 469 10.25 -1.94 -31.89
N HIS A 470 10.54 -2.62 -30.78
CA HIS A 470 11.89 -3.09 -30.46
C HIS A 470 11.85 -4.04 -29.26
N LEU A 471 12.45 -5.22 -29.49
CA LEU A 471 12.94 -6.21 -28.52
C LEU A 471 11.96 -7.30 -28.08
N ILE A 472 11.52 -8.11 -29.05
CA ILE A 472 11.37 -9.55 -28.82
C ILE A 472 12.65 -10.22 -29.33
N PRO A 473 13.57 -10.72 -28.47
CA PRO A 473 14.54 -11.72 -28.89
C PRO A 473 13.84 -13.07 -29.01
N GLU A 474 14.13 -13.79 -30.09
CA GLU A 474 13.76 -15.20 -30.32
C GLU A 474 14.11 -16.13 -29.15
#